data_AF-N8VAC3-F1
#
_entry.id   AF-N8VAC3-F1
#
_cell.length_a   1.000
_cell.length_b   1.000
_cell.length_c   1.000
_cell.angle_alpha   90.00
_cell.angle_beta   90.00
_cell.angle_gamma   90.00
#
_symmetry.space_group_name_H-M   'P 1'
#
loop_
_entity.id
_entity.type
_entity.pdbx_description
1 polymer ?
#
loop_
_entity_poly.entity_id
_entity_poly.type
_entity_poly.pdbx_seq_one_letter_code
_entity_poly.pdbx_strand_id
1 'polypeptide(L)'
;MKLAYSLLNVKAFNEDQWTLEGIATTPTPDRVDDVVEPKGAQFTLPVPFLWQHDKQQPIGQVTDAVVTDAGIQVKIQLTKPDQVESEELKQRLQTAWDSIKTGLVRGLSIGFRGLEVADIQGTWGYKFIKWDWYELSAVTIPANQEATITGIKSLCNSGKQQTQSESQQEKSLPCTPPISTNSAAPVPKVGGVKLLETPKFKSTGVKLV
;
A
#
# COMPACT_ATOMS: atom_id res chain seq x y z
N MET A 1 26.34 46.13 22.89
CA MET A 1 25.85 45.23 21.82
C MET A 1 26.40 43.85 22.09
N LYS A 2 25.55 42.84 22.35
CA LYS A 2 25.97 41.45 22.55
C LYS A 2 25.70 40.69 21.26
N LEU A 3 26.75 40.25 20.58
CA LEU A 3 26.66 39.35 19.43
C LEU A 3 26.45 37.94 19.97
N ALA A 4 25.26 37.38 19.75
CA ALA A 4 24.98 35.98 20.05
C ALA A 4 25.36 35.14 18.83
N TYR A 5 26.43 34.35 18.96
CA TYR A 5 26.78 33.33 17.98
C TYR A 5 26.09 32.03 18.40
N SER A 6 25.17 31.53 17.57
CA SER A 6 24.57 30.21 17.74
C SER A 6 25.53 29.17 17.17
N LEU A 7 26.08 28.30 18.02
CA LEU A 7 26.77 27.08 17.59
C LEU A 7 25.71 26.10 17.10
N LEU A 8 25.45 26.11 15.79
CA LEU A 8 24.69 25.06 15.13
C LEU A 8 25.50 23.77 15.20
N ASN A 9 25.20 22.92 16.18
CA ASN A 9 25.65 21.55 16.20
C ASN A 9 24.86 20.77 15.14
N VAL A 10 25.37 20.78 13.91
CA VAL A 10 24.83 19.95 12.82
C VAL A 10 25.16 18.50 13.17
N LYS A 11 24.21 17.80 13.80
CA LYS A 11 24.22 16.33 13.82
C LYS A 11 24.29 15.90 12.36
N ALA A 12 25.36 15.18 12.00
CA ALA A 12 25.60 14.62 10.69
C ALA A 12 24.28 14.09 10.09
N PHE A 13 23.88 14.67 8.96
CA PHE A 13 22.67 14.31 8.26
C PHE A 13 22.90 12.91 7.67
N ASN A 14 22.13 11.93 8.11
CA ASN A 14 22.33 10.53 7.74
C ASN A 14 22.14 10.38 6.23
N GLU A 15 23.11 9.75 5.57
CA GLU A 15 23.17 9.46 4.12
C GLU A 15 21.92 8.69 3.65
N ASP A 16 21.69 8.58 2.34
CA ASP A 16 20.60 7.77 1.74
C ASP A 16 20.50 6.37 2.37
N GLN A 17 19.61 6.16 3.36
CA GLN A 17 19.66 4.94 4.16
C GLN A 17 19.02 3.72 3.46
N TRP A 18 18.26 3.92 2.37
CA TRP A 18 17.49 2.84 1.72
C TRP A 18 16.63 2.05 2.73
N THR A 19 16.02 2.81 3.65
CA THR A 19 15.15 2.28 4.70
C THR A 19 13.69 2.62 4.38
N LEU A 20 12.81 1.64 4.55
CA LEU A 20 11.37 1.79 4.41
C LEU A 20 10.68 1.57 5.76
N GLU A 21 9.55 2.24 5.91
CA GLU A 21 8.60 1.99 6.99
C GLU A 21 7.25 1.61 6.36
N GLY A 22 6.50 0.73 7.01
CA GLY A 22 5.24 0.26 6.46
C GLY A 22 4.43 -0.60 7.42
N ILE A 23 3.29 -1.07 6.93
CA ILE A 23 2.39 -2.00 7.61
C ILE A 23 2.50 -3.33 6.88
N ALA A 24 2.92 -4.39 7.56
CA ALA A 24 3.05 -5.71 6.97
C ALA A 24 1.71 -6.43 6.84
N THR A 25 0.83 -6.29 7.84
CA THR A 25 -0.52 -6.85 7.84
C THR A 25 -1.41 -6.15 8.88
N THR A 26 -2.73 -6.23 8.69
CA THR A 26 -3.77 -5.76 9.60
C THR A 26 -4.78 -6.90 9.84
N PRO A 27 -5.63 -6.85 10.88
CA PRO A 27 -6.66 -7.87 11.11
C PRO A 27 -7.87 -7.74 10.15
N THR A 28 -7.82 -6.82 9.18
CA THR A 28 -8.86 -6.67 8.16
C THR A 28 -8.84 -7.86 7.20
N PRO A 29 -10.02 -8.43 6.83
CA PRO A 29 -10.10 -9.46 5.82
C PRO A 29 -9.37 -9.07 4.53
N ASP A 30 -8.58 -9.99 4.01
CA ASP A 30 -7.79 -9.78 2.81
C ASP A 30 -8.61 -10.01 1.53
N ARG A 31 -7.95 -9.93 0.37
CA ARG A 31 -8.62 -10.09 -0.93
C ARG A 31 -9.16 -11.49 -1.21
N VAL A 32 -8.81 -12.49 -0.40
CA VAL A 32 -9.29 -13.87 -0.49
C VAL A 32 -10.11 -14.28 0.73
N ASP A 33 -10.63 -13.29 1.46
CA ASP A 33 -11.46 -13.42 2.67
C ASP A 33 -10.70 -13.95 3.91
N ASP A 34 -9.37 -14.06 3.87
CA ASP A 34 -8.57 -14.52 5.01
C ASP A 34 -8.34 -13.39 6.02
N VAL A 35 -8.28 -13.74 7.31
CA VAL A 35 -7.92 -12.82 8.40
C VAL A 35 -6.65 -13.33 9.08
N VAL A 36 -5.60 -12.52 9.09
CA VAL A 36 -4.33 -12.84 9.75
C VAL A 36 -4.19 -12.01 11.02
N GLU A 37 -4.30 -12.65 12.18
CA GLU A 37 -4.28 -11.96 13.47
C GLU A 37 -2.86 -11.46 13.80
N PRO A 38 -2.62 -10.13 13.92
CA PRO A 38 -1.27 -9.59 14.14
C PRO A 38 -0.59 -10.16 15.40
N LYS A 39 -1.34 -10.29 16.49
CA LYS A 39 -0.85 -10.83 17.78
C LYS A 39 -0.49 -12.32 17.72
N GLY A 40 -0.93 -13.03 16.67
CA GLY A 40 -0.63 -14.43 16.42
C GLY A 40 0.73 -14.68 15.78
N ALA A 41 1.43 -13.61 15.35
CA ALA A 41 2.67 -13.71 14.59
C ALA A 41 3.81 -14.26 15.45
N GLN A 42 4.45 -15.31 14.95
CA GLN A 42 5.71 -15.84 15.47
C GLN A 42 6.80 -15.60 14.44
N PHE A 43 7.87 -14.92 14.86
CA PHE A 43 8.97 -14.57 13.97
C PHE A 43 10.26 -14.34 14.76
N THR A 44 11.39 -14.42 14.06
CA THR A 44 12.69 -14.00 14.57
C THR A 44 13.27 -12.99 13.59
N LEU A 45 13.72 -11.85 14.11
CA LEU A 45 14.37 -10.84 13.29
C LEU A 45 15.84 -11.21 13.04
N PRO A 46 16.40 -10.90 11.86
CA PRO A 46 15.73 -10.23 10.75
C PRO A 46 14.86 -11.17 9.90
N VAL A 47 13.70 -10.69 9.42
CA VAL A 47 12.84 -11.43 8.48
C VAL A 47 13.26 -11.07 7.04
N PRO A 48 13.41 -12.04 6.11
CA PRO A 48 13.76 -11.74 4.72
C PRO A 48 12.77 -10.78 4.05
N PHE A 49 13.30 -9.80 3.30
CA PHE A 49 12.50 -8.92 2.45
C PHE A 49 12.70 -9.27 0.97
N LEU A 50 11.66 -9.76 0.32
CA LEU A 50 11.70 -10.29 -1.04
C LEU A 50 11.04 -9.35 -2.06
N TRP A 51 11.25 -9.67 -3.33
CA TRP A 51 10.58 -9.03 -4.46
C TRP A 51 9.47 -9.94 -4.99
N GLN A 52 8.22 -9.47 -4.97
CA GLN A 52 7.06 -10.14 -5.57
C GLN A 52 6.89 -11.62 -5.16
N HIS A 53 7.15 -11.95 -3.90
CA HIS A 53 7.10 -13.34 -3.36
C HIS A 53 8.10 -14.32 -4.00
N ASP A 54 9.03 -13.84 -4.82
CA ASP A 54 10.07 -14.68 -5.40
C ASP A 54 11.19 -14.92 -4.37
N LYS A 55 11.24 -16.16 -3.86
CA LYS A 55 12.22 -16.64 -2.88
C LYS A 55 13.67 -16.60 -3.41
N GLN A 56 13.85 -16.53 -4.72
CA GLN A 56 15.16 -16.36 -5.35
C GLN A 56 15.57 -14.89 -5.47
N GLN A 57 14.66 -13.96 -5.14
CA GLN A 57 14.88 -12.52 -5.26
C GLN A 57 14.76 -11.76 -3.93
N PRO A 58 15.62 -12.04 -2.92
CA PRO A 58 15.72 -11.22 -1.72
C PRO A 58 16.36 -9.86 -2.03
N ILE A 59 15.76 -8.77 -1.56
CA ILE A 59 16.19 -7.38 -1.80
C ILE A 59 16.55 -6.63 -0.51
N GLY A 60 16.34 -7.24 0.66
CA GLY A 60 16.67 -6.66 1.95
C GLY A 60 16.19 -7.52 3.11
N GLN A 61 15.92 -6.86 4.23
CA GLN A 61 15.42 -7.52 5.43
C GLN A 61 14.60 -6.58 6.33
N VAL A 62 13.61 -7.13 7.02
CA VAL A 62 12.92 -6.46 8.12
C VAL A 62 13.84 -6.47 9.34
N THR A 63 14.12 -5.28 9.87
CA THR A 63 15.05 -5.08 11.01
C THR A 63 14.34 -4.81 12.32
N ASP A 64 13.09 -4.36 12.25
CA ASP A 64 12.25 -4.02 13.40
C ASP A 64 10.78 -4.31 13.03
N ALA A 65 10.03 -4.87 13.97
CA ALA A 65 8.62 -5.18 13.82
C ALA A 65 7.89 -4.96 15.15
N VAL A 66 6.90 -4.07 15.13
CA VAL A 66 6.07 -3.73 16.28
C VAL A 66 4.67 -4.27 16.04
N VAL A 67 4.29 -5.26 16.85
CA VAL A 67 2.98 -5.90 16.79
C VAL A 67 1.98 -5.13 17.66
N THR A 68 0.86 -4.72 17.07
CA THR A 68 -0.24 -4.02 17.74
C THR A 68 -1.59 -4.62 17.37
N ASP A 69 -2.66 -4.22 18.05
CA ASP A 69 -4.03 -4.60 17.67
C ASP A 69 -4.44 -4.09 16.27
N ALA A 70 -3.85 -2.97 15.82
CA ALA A 70 -4.14 -2.40 14.51
C ALA A 70 -3.40 -3.11 13.36
N GLY A 71 -2.35 -3.87 13.67
CA GLY A 71 -1.48 -4.46 12.65
C GLY A 71 -0.02 -4.55 13.10
N ILE A 72 0.82 -5.01 12.18
CA ILE A 72 2.27 -5.11 12.37
C ILE A 72 2.97 -4.00 11.60
N GLN A 73 3.57 -3.06 12.33
CA GLN A 73 4.41 -2.00 11.75
C GLN A 73 5.84 -2.50 11.61
N VAL A 74 6.50 -2.20 10.50
CA VAL A 74 7.84 -2.71 10.19
C VAL A 74 8.80 -1.61 9.77
N LYS A 75 10.09 -1.80 10.08
CA LYS A 75 11.21 -1.10 9.45
C LYS A 75 12.02 -2.06 8.60
N ILE A 76 12.23 -1.71 7.35
CA ILE A 76 12.84 -2.57 6.34
C ILE A 76 14.12 -1.89 5.87
N GLN A 77 15.22 -2.62 5.87
CA GLN A 77 16.49 -2.19 5.33
C GLN A 77 16.72 -2.91 3.99
N LEU A 78 16.80 -2.16 2.90
CA LEU A 78 17.20 -2.73 1.61
C LEU A 78 18.72 -2.81 1.52
N THR A 79 19.20 -3.81 0.79
CA THR A 79 20.60 -3.92 0.41
C THR A 79 20.88 -2.91 -0.69
N LYS A 80 21.97 -2.15 -0.55
CA LYS A 80 22.34 -1.15 -1.55
C LYS A 80 23.20 -1.77 -2.66
N PRO A 81 23.13 -1.29 -3.92
CA PRO A 81 23.93 -1.81 -5.03
C PRO A 81 25.44 -1.67 -4.83
N ASP A 82 25.91 -0.69 -4.06
CA ASP A 82 27.32 -0.50 -3.73
C ASP A 82 27.88 -1.56 -2.74
N GLN A 83 27.00 -2.32 -2.09
CA GLN A 83 27.37 -3.38 -1.14
C GLN A 83 27.56 -4.75 -1.80
N VAL A 84 27.31 -4.86 -3.11
CA VAL A 84 27.31 -6.13 -3.84
C VAL A 84 28.18 -6.03 -5.08
N GLU A 85 28.87 -7.10 -5.44
CA GLU A 85 29.75 -7.13 -6.63
C GLU A 85 29.00 -7.57 -7.89
N SER A 86 27.99 -8.42 -7.76
CA SER A 86 27.24 -8.96 -8.91
C SER A 86 26.40 -7.88 -9.60
N GLU A 87 26.67 -7.65 -10.89
CA GLU A 87 25.94 -6.67 -11.70
C GLU A 87 24.45 -7.00 -11.83
N GLU A 88 24.09 -8.29 -11.93
CA GLU A 88 22.69 -8.73 -11.93
C GLU A 88 21.99 -8.37 -10.62
N LEU A 89 22.66 -8.57 -9.49
CA LEU A 89 22.13 -8.23 -8.19
C LEU A 89 21.96 -6.72 -8.03
N LYS A 90 22.95 -5.92 -8.46
CA LYS A 90 22.86 -4.45 -8.48
C LYS A 90 21.64 -3.97 -9.24
N GLN A 91 21.43 -4.48 -10.45
CA GLN A 91 20.29 -4.11 -11.29
C GLN A 91 18.97 -4.46 -10.64
N ARG A 92 18.86 -5.64 -10.01
CA ARG A 92 17.67 -6.05 -9.27
C ARG A 92 17.36 -5.14 -8.08
N LEU A 93 18.36 -4.84 -7.26
CA LEU A 93 18.23 -3.94 -6.10
C LEU A 93 17.83 -2.52 -6.54
N GLN A 94 18.47 -1.99 -7.58
CA GLN A 94 18.13 -0.69 -8.15
C GLN A 94 16.71 -0.66 -8.73
N THR A 95 16.33 -1.68 -9.50
CA THR A 95 14.99 -1.80 -10.09
C THR A 95 13.92 -1.86 -9.01
N ALA A 96 14.13 -2.66 -7.97
CA ALA A 96 13.20 -2.76 -6.85
C ALA A 96 13.05 -1.41 -6.13
N TRP A 97 14.17 -0.74 -5.85
CA TRP A 97 14.18 0.58 -5.22
C TRP A 97 13.47 1.65 -6.05
N ASP A 98 13.78 1.74 -7.34
CA ASP A 98 13.17 2.71 -8.25
C ASP A 98 11.67 2.44 -8.40
N SER A 99 11.27 1.17 -8.47
CA SER A 99 9.86 0.78 -8.53
C SER A 99 9.09 1.17 -7.26
N ILE A 100 9.72 1.05 -6.09
CA ILE A 100 9.12 1.47 -4.82
C ILE A 100 9.02 2.99 -4.76
N LYS A 101 10.12 3.70 -5.08
CA LYS A 101 10.19 5.16 -5.04
C LYS A 101 9.22 5.83 -6.02
N THR A 102 9.02 5.24 -7.20
CA THR A 102 8.08 5.73 -8.22
C THR A 102 6.64 5.32 -7.95
N GLY A 103 6.39 4.46 -6.95
CA GLY A 103 5.05 3.99 -6.58
C GLY A 103 4.47 2.92 -7.51
N LEU A 104 5.28 2.36 -8.43
CA LEU A 104 4.91 1.17 -9.21
C LEU A 104 4.68 -0.02 -8.28
N VAL A 105 5.48 -0.13 -7.22
CA VAL A 105 5.32 -1.10 -6.13
C VAL A 105 5.11 -0.34 -4.83
N ARG A 106 3.91 -0.45 -4.27
CA ARG A 106 3.51 0.31 -3.07
C ARG A 106 3.05 -0.57 -1.91
N GLY A 107 2.76 -1.83 -2.18
CA GLY A 107 2.21 -2.77 -1.23
C GLY A 107 3.28 -3.57 -0.51
N LEU A 108 2.90 -4.06 0.66
CA LEU A 108 3.62 -5.09 1.40
C LEU A 108 2.73 -6.32 1.51
N SER A 109 3.31 -7.51 1.46
CA SER A 109 2.55 -8.75 1.67
C SER A 109 3.38 -9.73 2.45
N ILE A 110 2.76 -10.34 3.46
CA ILE A 110 3.38 -11.39 4.26
C ILE A 110 3.29 -12.74 3.55
N GLY A 111 4.33 -13.54 3.70
CA GLY A 111 4.35 -14.96 3.41
C GLY A 111 4.52 -15.71 4.71
N PHE A 112 3.61 -16.63 4.98
CA PHE A 112 3.51 -17.28 6.29
C PHE A 112 2.93 -18.69 6.20
N ARG A 113 2.96 -19.39 7.33
CA ARG A 113 2.27 -20.66 7.54
C ARG A 113 1.34 -20.56 8.74
N GLY A 114 0.08 -20.98 8.58
CA GLY A 114 -0.84 -21.14 9.70
C GLY A 114 -0.41 -22.23 10.67
N LEU A 115 -0.38 -21.92 11.97
CA LEU A 115 -0.15 -22.87 13.06
C LEU A 115 -1.45 -23.21 13.79
N GLU A 116 -2.31 -22.20 13.99
CA GLU A 116 -3.65 -22.33 14.54
C GLU A 116 -4.61 -21.56 13.64
N VAL A 117 -5.55 -22.28 13.04
CA VAL A 117 -6.43 -21.76 11.97
C VAL A 117 -7.87 -22.14 12.32
N ALA A 118 -8.80 -21.21 12.09
CA ALA A 118 -10.23 -21.42 12.26
C ALA A 118 -10.99 -20.97 11.01
N ASP A 119 -12.11 -21.61 10.71
CA ASP A 119 -12.98 -21.19 9.61
C ASP A 119 -13.73 -19.90 9.97
N ILE A 120 -13.85 -18.98 9.02
CA ILE A 120 -14.71 -17.80 9.17
C ILE A 120 -16.10 -18.16 8.62
N GLN A 121 -17.04 -18.43 9.54
CA GLN A 121 -18.39 -18.87 9.20
C GLN A 121 -19.07 -17.94 8.18
N GLY A 122 -19.57 -18.53 7.10
CA GLY A 122 -20.26 -17.80 6.04
C GLY A 122 -19.36 -17.17 4.98
N THR A 123 -18.05 -17.41 5.04
CA THR A 123 -17.07 -17.02 4.00
C THR A 123 -16.26 -18.22 3.53
N TRP A 124 -15.43 -18.04 2.51
CA TRP A 124 -14.47 -19.04 2.05
C TRP A 124 -13.09 -18.89 2.69
N GLY A 125 -12.93 -17.91 3.58
CA GLY A 125 -11.65 -17.55 4.17
C GLY A 125 -11.42 -18.18 5.55
N TYR A 126 -10.16 -18.14 5.94
CA TYR A 126 -9.63 -18.66 7.18
C TYR A 126 -9.15 -17.53 8.10
N LYS A 127 -9.35 -17.74 9.39
CA LYS A 127 -8.78 -16.93 10.45
C LYS A 127 -7.52 -17.59 10.98
N PHE A 128 -6.37 -17.00 10.69
CA PHE A 128 -5.07 -17.42 11.19
C PHE A 128 -4.81 -16.80 12.57
N ILE A 129 -5.09 -17.57 13.61
CA ILE A 129 -4.99 -17.14 15.02
C ILE A 129 -3.53 -17.17 15.50
N LYS A 130 -2.78 -18.20 15.10
CA LYS A 130 -1.32 -18.28 15.28
C LYS A 130 -0.69 -18.67 13.97
N TRP A 131 0.43 -18.04 13.65
CA TRP A 131 1.08 -18.23 12.37
C TRP A 131 2.58 -17.94 12.48
N ASP A 132 3.32 -18.60 11.60
CA ASP A 132 4.77 -18.57 11.50
C ASP A 132 5.14 -17.67 10.31
N TRP A 133 5.78 -16.53 10.58
CA TRP A 133 6.09 -15.52 9.57
C TRP A 133 7.40 -15.87 8.85
N TYR A 134 7.31 -16.14 7.55
CA TYR A 134 8.47 -16.56 6.75
C TYR A 134 9.17 -15.41 6.05
N GLU A 135 8.41 -14.53 5.43
CA GLU A 135 8.97 -13.45 4.62
C GLU A 135 8.02 -12.26 4.54
N LEU A 136 8.57 -11.12 4.16
CA LEU A 136 7.81 -9.95 3.75
C LEU A 136 8.22 -9.59 2.33
N SER A 137 7.27 -9.30 1.46
CA SER A 137 7.54 -8.95 0.06
C SER A 137 7.09 -7.55 -0.29
N ALA A 138 7.89 -6.85 -1.10
CA ALA A 138 7.42 -5.71 -1.87
C ALA A 138 6.56 -6.21 -3.04
N VAL A 139 5.30 -5.78 -3.10
CA VAL A 139 4.34 -6.27 -4.09
C VAL A 139 3.55 -5.15 -4.74
N THR A 140 3.18 -5.36 -6.00
CA THR A 140 2.29 -4.43 -6.71
C THR A 140 0.87 -4.48 -6.15
N ILE A 141 0.41 -5.69 -5.81
CA ILE A 141 -0.94 -5.97 -5.31
C ILE A 141 -0.80 -6.81 -4.04
N PRO A 142 -1.00 -6.24 -2.84
CA PRO A 142 -0.92 -6.99 -1.60
C PRO A 142 -2.15 -7.88 -1.40
N ALA A 143 -2.06 -8.96 -0.63
CA ALA A 143 -3.24 -9.73 -0.25
C ALA A 143 -4.12 -8.90 0.70
N ASN A 144 -3.55 -8.47 1.83
CA ASN A 144 -4.18 -7.52 2.74
C ASN A 144 -4.09 -6.10 2.14
N GLN A 145 -5.23 -5.43 1.98
CA GLN A 145 -5.28 -4.16 1.22
C GLN A 145 -4.65 -2.99 1.94
N GLU A 146 -4.52 -3.08 3.27
CA GLU A 146 -3.97 -2.05 4.15
C GLU A 146 -2.47 -2.21 4.36
N ALA A 147 -1.89 -3.34 3.92
CA ALA A 147 -0.47 -3.60 3.97
C ALA A 147 0.26 -2.77 2.90
N THR A 148 0.85 -1.67 3.32
CA THR A 148 1.40 -0.62 2.45
C THR A 148 2.72 -0.08 2.98
N ILE A 149 3.52 0.47 2.07
CA ILE A 149 4.70 1.26 2.41
C ILE A 149 4.20 2.66 2.82
N THR A 150 4.57 3.11 4.03
CA THR A 150 4.12 4.39 4.61
C THR A 150 5.21 5.45 4.61
N GLY A 151 6.48 5.05 4.57
CA GLY A 151 7.62 5.97 4.58
C GLY A 151 8.79 5.44 3.77
N ILE A 152 9.40 6.33 2.99
CA ILE A 152 10.64 6.07 2.24
C ILE A 152 11.67 7.08 2.72
N LYS A 153 12.73 6.62 3.38
CA LYS A 153 13.84 7.50 3.79
C LYS A 153 14.95 7.45 2.74
N SER A 154 14.92 8.42 1.83
CA SER A 154 16.04 8.77 0.95
C SER A 154 16.15 10.27 0.76
N LEU A 155 17.38 10.75 0.63
CA LEU A 155 17.70 12.05 0.12
C LEU A 155 17.36 12.09 -1.38
N CYS A 156 16.43 12.96 -1.75
CA CYS A 156 16.41 13.46 -3.11
C CYS A 156 17.66 14.31 -3.32
N ASN A 157 18.60 13.86 -4.14
CA ASN A 157 19.62 14.74 -4.70
C ASN A 157 18.97 15.63 -5.78
N SER A 158 18.05 16.51 -5.36
CA SER A 158 17.52 17.57 -6.20
C SER A 158 18.58 18.67 -6.24
N GLY A 159 19.53 18.53 -7.15
CA GLY A 159 20.37 19.63 -7.62
C GLY A 159 19.51 20.67 -8.36
N LYS A 160 18.60 21.33 -7.64
CA LYS A 160 17.96 22.60 -7.98
C LYS A 160 17.64 23.31 -6.68
N GLN A 161 18.50 24.27 -6.32
CA GLN A 161 18.07 25.38 -5.48
C GLN A 161 16.82 25.99 -6.14
N GLN A 162 15.67 25.85 -5.49
CA GLN A 162 14.54 26.73 -5.76
C GLN A 162 14.38 27.65 -4.56
N THR A 163 14.87 28.85 -4.81
CA THR A 163 14.60 30.13 -4.16
C THR A 163 13.22 30.18 -3.52
N GLN A 164 13.18 30.65 -2.28
CA GLN A 164 11.97 31.11 -1.62
C GLN A 164 11.27 32.15 -2.51
N SER A 165 10.04 31.84 -2.95
CA SER A 165 9.12 32.83 -3.50
C SER A 165 7.99 33.03 -2.50
N GLU A 166 7.86 34.29 -2.09
CA GLU A 166 6.90 34.85 -1.16
C GLU A 166 5.43 34.52 -1.50
N SER A 167 4.60 34.61 -0.47
CA SER A 167 3.14 34.52 -0.49
C SER A 167 2.51 35.37 -1.60
N GLN A 168 1.78 34.73 -2.51
CA GLN A 168 0.82 35.40 -3.38
C GLN A 168 -0.59 34.95 -3.00
N GLN A 169 -1.41 35.96 -2.64
CA GLN A 169 -2.84 35.84 -2.36
C GLN A 169 -3.57 35.16 -3.52
N GLU A 170 -4.42 34.19 -3.20
CA GLU A 170 -5.44 33.67 -4.12
C GLU A 170 -6.33 34.82 -4.62
N LYS A 171 -6.32 35.05 -5.94
CA LYS A 171 -7.39 35.78 -6.62
C LYS A 171 -8.28 34.76 -7.32
N SER A 172 -9.47 34.55 -6.78
CA SER A 172 -10.53 33.79 -7.42
C SER A 172 -10.99 34.46 -8.72
N LEU A 173 -11.06 33.69 -9.80
CA LEU A 173 -11.73 34.12 -11.04
C LEU A 173 -13.26 33.93 -10.89
N PRO A 174 -14.09 34.87 -11.34
CA PRO A 174 -15.54 34.72 -11.28
C PRO A 174 -16.03 33.71 -12.33
N CYS A 175 -16.83 32.73 -11.90
CA CYS A 175 -17.52 31.81 -12.80
C CYS A 175 -18.70 32.50 -13.49
N THR A 176 -18.64 32.68 -14.81
CA THR A 176 -19.84 32.93 -15.62
C THR A 176 -20.30 31.63 -16.29
N PRO A 177 -21.57 31.22 -16.10
CA PRO A 177 -22.11 30.05 -16.79
C PRO A 177 -22.28 30.32 -18.30
N PRO A 178 -22.07 29.32 -19.17
CA PRO A 178 -22.21 29.50 -20.60
C PRO A 178 -23.68 29.67 -21.02
N ILE A 179 -23.94 30.68 -21.85
CA ILE A 179 -25.22 30.92 -22.52
C ILE A 179 -25.33 30.00 -23.74
N SER A 180 -26.43 29.24 -23.81
CA SER A 180 -26.75 28.33 -24.91
C SER A 180 -27.49 29.06 -26.04
N THR A 181 -26.94 29.05 -27.25
CA THR A 181 -27.66 29.46 -28.49
C THR A 181 -27.73 28.26 -29.44
N ASN A 182 -28.95 27.76 -29.65
CA ASN A 182 -29.28 26.59 -30.46
C ASN A 182 -29.08 26.83 -31.98
N SER A 183 -28.77 25.76 -32.73
CA SER A 183 -29.57 25.32 -33.90
C SER A 183 -29.18 23.94 -34.46
N ALA A 184 -30.24 23.13 -34.69
CA ALA A 184 -30.40 22.03 -35.67
C ALA A 184 -30.00 20.56 -35.35
N ALA A 185 -31.03 19.84 -34.84
CA ALA A 185 -31.47 18.44 -35.11
C ALA A 185 -30.72 17.20 -34.55
N PRO A 186 -31.40 16.03 -34.32
CA PRO A 186 -32.83 15.75 -34.20
C PRO A 186 -33.26 15.19 -32.81
N VAL A 187 -34.57 15.17 -32.60
CA VAL A 187 -35.29 14.85 -31.35
C VAL A 187 -35.20 13.35 -30.98
N PRO A 188 -34.80 12.96 -29.76
CA PRO A 188 -35.23 11.69 -29.18
C PRO A 188 -36.56 11.90 -28.44
N LYS A 189 -37.58 11.15 -28.87
CA LYS A 189 -38.90 11.11 -28.22
C LYS A 189 -38.75 10.57 -26.80
N VAL A 190 -39.11 11.38 -25.81
CA VAL A 190 -39.31 10.95 -24.42
C VAL A 190 -40.57 10.07 -24.39
N GLY A 191 -40.37 8.76 -24.37
CA GLY A 191 -41.40 7.79 -24.00
C GLY A 191 -41.29 7.50 -22.51
N GLY A 192 -42.28 7.94 -21.72
CA GLY A 192 -42.36 7.60 -20.30
C GLY A 192 -42.41 6.08 -20.11
N VAL A 193 -41.41 5.52 -19.44
CA VAL A 193 -41.46 4.14 -18.97
C VAL A 193 -42.34 4.09 -17.72
N LYS A 194 -43.54 3.58 -17.91
CA LYS A 194 -44.50 3.24 -16.87
C LYS A 194 -43.90 2.10 -16.02
N LEU A 195 -43.89 2.28 -14.70
CA LEU A 195 -43.59 1.21 -13.74
C LEU A 195 -44.51 0.02 -14.07
N LEU A 196 -43.93 -1.13 -14.43
CA LEU A 196 -44.71 -2.37 -14.49
C LEU A 196 -44.96 -2.85 -13.06
N GLU A 197 -46.23 -2.92 -12.69
CA GLU A 197 -46.68 -3.65 -11.51
C GLU A 197 -46.33 -5.14 -11.65
N THR A 198 -45.70 -5.69 -10.63
CA THR A 198 -45.39 -7.11 -10.51
C THR A 198 -46.69 -7.93 -10.35
N PRO A 199 -46.94 -8.96 -11.17
CA PRO A 199 -48.05 -9.86 -10.91
C PRO A 199 -47.76 -10.72 -9.68
N LYS A 200 -48.75 -10.80 -8.78
CA LYS A 200 -48.76 -11.66 -7.59
C LYS A 200 -48.43 -13.11 -7.98
N PHE A 201 -47.41 -13.67 -7.34
CA PHE A 201 -47.02 -15.08 -7.46
C PHE A 201 -48.16 -15.96 -6.93
N LYS A 202 -48.82 -16.73 -7.81
CA LYS A 202 -49.74 -17.80 -7.39
C LYS A 202 -48.90 -19.04 -7.05
N SER A 203 -48.98 -19.47 -5.80
CA SER A 203 -48.49 -20.78 -5.35
C SER A 203 -49.34 -21.88 -6.01
N THR A 204 -48.74 -22.65 -6.91
CA THR A 204 -49.23 -23.97 -7.31
C THR A 204 -48.14 -24.99 -7.03
N GLY A 205 -48.34 -25.77 -5.98
CA GLY A 205 -47.48 -26.89 -5.60
C GLY A 205 -47.48 -27.99 -6.66
N VAL A 206 -46.30 -28.57 -6.89
CA VAL A 206 -46.14 -29.78 -7.69
C VAL A 206 -46.13 -30.97 -6.74
N LYS A 207 -47.07 -31.89 -6.95
CA LYS A 207 -47.12 -33.20 -6.28
C LYS A 207 -46.13 -34.11 -7.01
N LEU A 208 -45.12 -34.63 -6.30
CA LEU A 208 -44.31 -35.76 -6.78
C LEU A 208 -45.15 -37.04 -6.65
N VAL A 209 -45.22 -37.80 -7.75
CA VAL A 209 -45.67 -39.20 -7.80
C VAL A 209 -44.42 -40.07 -7.69
#